data_AF-X1JCI5-F1
#
_entry.id   AF-X1JCI5-F1
#
_cell.length_a   1.000
_cell.length_b   1.000
_cell.length_c   1.000
_cell.angle_alpha   90.00
_cell.angle_beta   90.00
_cell.angle_gamma   90.00
#
_symmetry.space_group_name_H-M   'P 1'
#
loop_
_entity.id
_entity.type
_entity.pdbx_description
1 polymer ?
#
loop_
_entity_poly.entity_id
_entity_poly.type
_entity_poly.pdbx_seq_one_letter_code
_entity_poly.pdbx_strand_id
1 'polypeptide(L)' 'KEGEGAVELSPQSAYIRRLQHLIAERNHLTSQSAGKDPHRRVRIYKE' A
#
# COMPACT_ATOMS: atom_id res chain seq x y z
N LYS A 1 4.14 -7.38 -16.48
CA LYS A 1 3.98 -5.91 -16.33
C LYS A 1 3.64 -5.60 -14.88
N GLU A 2 4.61 -5.72 -13.99
CA GLU A 2 4.54 -5.08 -12.67
C GLU A 2 5.40 -3.83 -12.83
N GLY A 3 4.81 -2.62 -12.76
CA GLY A 3 5.64 -1.41 -12.67
C GLY A 3 5.14 -0.12 -13.30
N GLU A 4 4.06 -0.09 -14.08
CA GLU A 4 3.68 1.18 -14.74
C GLU A 4 2.66 2.03 -13.99
N GLY A 5 1.98 1.50 -12.95
CA GLY A 5 0.93 2.25 -12.23
C GLY A 5 0.93 2.15 -10.70
N ALA A 6 1.87 1.42 -10.09
CA ALA A 6 1.83 1.15 -8.65
C ALA A 6 3.17 1.34 -7.96
N VAL A 7 3.15 1.96 -6.78
CA VAL A 7 4.29 2.09 -5.87
C VAL A 7 4.09 1.10 -4.71
N GLU A 8 5.07 0.23 -4.47
CA GLU A 8 5.08 -0.70 -3.35
C GLU A 8 5.91 -0.12 -2.20
N LEU A 9 5.31 -0.08 -1.00
CA LEU A 9 5.99 0.36 0.21
C LEU A 9 6.68 -0.82 0.89
N SER A 10 7.66 -0.54 1.76
CA SER A 10 8.28 -1.58 2.59
C SER A 10 7.25 -2.26 3.51
N PRO A 11 7.48 -3.52 3.93
CA PRO A 11 6.68 -4.16 4.97
C PRO A 11 6.60 -3.33 6.24
N GLN A 12 5.39 -3.27 6.82
CA GLN A 12 5.08 -2.46 7.99
C GLN A 12 4.10 -3.19 8.90
N SER A 13 4.06 -2.81 10.18
CA SER A 13 3.09 -3.35 11.14
C SER A 13 1.64 -3.00 10.75
N ALA A 14 0.68 -3.76 11.27
CA ALA A 14 -0.74 -3.55 10.95
C ALA A 14 -1.22 -2.10 11.19
N TYR A 15 -0.73 -1.46 12.27
CA TYR A 15 -1.07 -0.07 12.58
C TYR A 15 -0.55 0.91 11.52
N ILE A 16 0.72 0.78 11.12
CA ILE A 16 1.31 1.65 10.09
C ILE A 16 0.64 1.41 8.73
N ARG A 17 0.31 0.16 8.37
CA ARG A 17 -0.43 -0.13 7.13
C ARG A 17 -1.82 0.52 7.11
N ARG A 18 -2.53 0.55 8.24
CA ARG A 18 -3.80 1.29 8.35
C ARG A 18 -3.60 2.77 8.06
N LEU A 19 -2.57 3.40 8.62
CA LEU A 19 -2.24 4.80 8.34
C LEU A 19 -1.91 5.03 6.86
N GLN A 20 -1.13 4.13 6.25
CA GLN A 20 -0.79 4.19 4.83
C GLN A 20 -2.05 4.13 3.94
N HIS A 21 -3.00 3.24 4.24
CA HIS A 21 -4.27 3.17 3.55
C HIS A 21 -5.10 4.47 3.70
N LEU A 22 -5.19 5.01 4.92
CA LEU A 22 -5.90 6.27 5.17
C LEU A 22 -5.27 7.46 4.42
N ILE A 23 -3.95 7.51 4.32
CA ILE A 23 -3.25 8.56 3.57
C ILE A 23 -3.53 8.41 2.07
N ALA A 24 -3.51 7.19 1.53
CA ALA A 24 -3.85 6.95 0.13
C ALA A 24 -5.30 7.39 -0.18
N GLU A 25 -6.26 6.97 0.65
CA GLU A 25 -7.68 7.34 0.52
C GLU A 25 -7.90 8.85 0.54
N ARG A 26 -7.26 9.57 1.48
CA ARG A 26 -7.34 11.04 1.59
C ARG A 26 -6.80 11.77 0.35
N ASN A 27 -5.92 11.14 -0.40
CA ASN A 27 -5.36 11.67 -1.63
C ASN A 27 -6.04 11.09 -2.88
N HIS A 28 -7.20 10.45 -2.72
CA HIS A 28 -7.95 9.81 -3.82
C HIS A 28 -7.13 8.76 -4.58
N LEU A 29 -6.24 8.05 -3.88
CA LEU A 29 -5.42 6.97 -4.46
C LEU A 29 -5.95 5.60 -4.00
N THR A 30 -5.94 4.65 -4.92
CA THR A 30 -6.28 3.25 -4.60
C THR A 30 -5.10 2.59 -3.89
N SER A 31 -5.38 1.75 -2.88
CA SER A 31 -4.34 1.03 -2.16
C SER A 31 -4.76 -0.40 -1.83
N GLN A 32 -3.80 -1.33 -1.80
CA GLN A 32 -4.02 -2.74 -1.51
C GLN A 32 -2.89 -3.30 -0.64
N SER A 33 -3.23 -4.15 0.33
CA SER A 33 -2.23 -4.94 1.05
C SER A 33 -1.83 -6.20 0.26
N ALA A 34 -0.53 -6.49 0.20
CA ALA A 34 0.02 -7.69 -0.43
C ALA A 34 1.00 -8.42 0.51
N GLY A 35 1.11 -9.74 0.37
CA GLY A 35 1.98 -10.59 1.19
C GLY A 35 1.36 -11.03 2.53
N LYS A 36 2.14 -11.77 3.32
CA LYS A 36 1.79 -12.27 4.66
C LYS A 36 2.73 -11.68 5.71
N ASP A 37 2.25 -11.47 6.92
CA ASP A 37 3.08 -10.97 8.01
C ASP A 37 4.29 -11.91 8.25
N PRO A 38 5.51 -11.36 8.51
CA PRO A 38 5.83 -9.94 8.69
C PRO A 38 6.09 -9.18 7.37
N HIS A 39 6.11 -9.86 6.22
CA HIS A 39 6.40 -9.30 4.90
C HIS A 39 5.20 -8.64 4.21
N ARG A 40 4.10 -8.44 4.95
CA ARG A 40 2.88 -7.81 4.45
C ARG A 40 3.08 -6.30 4.33
N ARG A 41 2.72 -5.76 3.18
CA ARG A 41 3.00 -4.38 2.77
C ARG A 41 1.86 -3.79 1.95
N VAL A 42 1.89 -2.47 1.79
CA VAL A 42 0.87 -1.73 1.02
C VAL A 42 1.42 -1.35 -0.35
N ARG A 43 0.62 -1.60 -1.39
CA ARG A 43 0.79 -1.11 -2.76
C ARG A 43 -0.19 0.04 -2.96
N ILE A 44 0.28 1.16 -3.49
CA ILE A 44 -0.53 2.33 -3.85
C ILE A 44 -0.54 2.44 -5.36
N TYR A 45 -1.72 2.65 -5.95
CA TYR A 45 -1.94 2.73 -7.39
C TYR A 45 -2.29 4.17 -7.76
N LYS A 46 -1.72 4.67 -8.85
CA LYS A 46 -2.25 5.83 -9.57
C LYS A 46 -3.33 5.36 -10.52
N GLU A 47 -4.39 6.16 -10.67
CA GLU A 47 -5.36 5.96 -11.77
C GLU A 47 -4.67 6.02 -13.14
#